data_AF-A0A514XHY7-F1
#
_entry.id   AF-A0A514XHY7-F1
#
_cell.length_a   1.000
_cell.length_b   1.000
_cell.length_c   1.000
_cell.angle_alpha   90.00
_cell.angle_beta   90.00
_cell.angle_gamma   90.00
#
_symmetry.space_group_name_H-M   'P 1'
#
loop_
_entity.id
_entity.type
_entity.pdbx_description
1 polymer ?
#
loop_
_entity_poly.entity_id
_entity_poly.type
_entity_poly.pdbx_seq_one_letter_code
_entity_poly.pdbx_strand_id
1 'polypeptide(L)'
;MFSSKNIKTAIAIILLCAGMSFLWWKIYGTDMVDKARLSEIKTNLASLITAEEAFYQEYDKYSADFSAIGYSPEGQLRGEFYLEADKVPQEYKNRLSVEDLPYVGKDDYQVLIAYKGDSGSLSFFKFKFGGTLQEIKAKDQP
;
A
#
# COMPACT_ATOMS: atom_id res chain seq x y z
N MET A 1 28.08 17.15 44.79
CA MET A 1 26.77 17.07 45.47
C MET A 1 25.78 17.92 44.67
N PHE A 2 24.92 17.32 43.85
CA PHE A 2 23.99 18.09 42.99
C PHE A 2 22.87 18.69 43.85
N SER A 3 22.67 20.00 43.75
CA SER A 3 21.64 20.72 44.51
C SER A 3 20.24 20.27 44.06
N SER A 4 19.33 20.07 45.02
CA SER A 4 17.95 19.61 44.76
C SER A 4 17.17 20.50 43.79
N LYS A 5 17.54 21.77 43.66
CA LYS A 5 16.99 22.71 42.67
C LYS A 5 17.40 22.33 41.23
N ASN A 6 18.66 21.93 41.01
CA ASN A 6 19.18 21.58 39.69
C ASN A 6 18.56 20.29 39.17
N ILE A 7 18.26 19.33 40.07
CA ILE A 7 17.61 18.06 39.72
C ILE A 7 16.16 18.30 39.28
N LYS A 8 15.40 19.13 40.01
CA LYS A 8 14.00 19.46 39.65
C LYS A 8 13.92 20.15 38.29
N THR A 9 14.83 21.09 38.03
CA THR A 9 14.90 21.78 36.73
C THR A 9 15.27 20.82 35.60
N ALA A 10 16.22 19.90 35.81
CA ALA A 10 16.61 18.91 34.79
C ALA A 10 15.45 17.98 34.43
N ILE A 11 14.69 17.50 35.42
CA ILE A 11 13.50 16.65 35.19
C ILE A 11 12.44 17.42 34.39
N ALA A 12 12.20 18.69 34.72
CA ALA A 12 11.22 19.52 34.00
C ALA A 12 11.58 19.68 32.50
N ILE A 13 12.87 19.88 32.19
CA ILE A 13 13.35 20.01 30.80
C ILE A 13 13.20 18.67 30.05
N ILE A 14 13.57 17.54 30.68
CA ILE A 14 13.43 16.21 30.08
C ILE A 14 11.97 15.91 29.73
N LEU A 15 11.03 16.23 30.62
CA LEU A 15 9.61 16.03 30.38
C LEU A 15 9.08 16.91 29.23
N LEU A 16 9.54 18.16 29.13
CA LEU A 16 9.17 19.08 28.05
C LEU A 16 9.67 18.57 26.69
N CYS A 17 10.95 18.16 26.62
CA CYS A 17 11.54 17.60 25.41
C CYS A 17 10.85 16.29 24.99
N ALA A 18 10.63 15.36 25.93
CA ALA A 18 9.97 14.09 25.65
C ALA A 18 8.52 14.27 25.17
N GLY A 19 7.78 15.22 25.76
CA GLY A 19 6.42 15.55 25.34
C GLY A 19 6.34 16.08 23.91
N MET A 20 7.26 16.98 23.53
CA MET A 20 7.35 17.48 22.16
C MET A 20 7.70 16.39 21.14
N SER A 21 8.66 15.52 21.47
CA SER A 21 9.04 14.39 20.60
C SER A 21 7.88 13.41 20.39
N PHE A 22 7.09 13.14 21.43
CA PHE A 22 5.93 12.26 21.34
C PHE A 22 4.80 12.88 20.49
N LEU A 23 4.56 14.19 20.61
CA LEU A 23 3.60 14.90 19.77
C LEU A 23 4.01 14.84 18.28
N TRP A 24 5.29 15.08 18.00
CA TRP A 24 5.82 15.01 16.64
C TRP A 24 5.73 13.59 16.05
N TRP A 25 6.05 12.55 16.83
CA TRP A 25 5.85 11.17 16.38
C TRP A 25 4.39 10.89 16.05
N LYS A 26 3.46 11.29 16.93
CA LYS A 26 2.03 11.04 16.73
C LYS A 26 1.48 11.72 15.47
N ILE A 27 2.04 12.87 15.10
CA ILE A 27 1.59 13.65 13.94
C ILE A 27 2.29 13.20 12.65
N TYR A 28 3.60 12.92 12.68
CA TYR A 28 4.41 12.70 11.48
C TYR A 28 4.97 11.29 11.33
N GLY A 29 5.06 10.53 12.42
CA GLY A 29 5.68 9.20 12.42
C GLY A 29 4.85 8.18 11.63
N THR A 30 3.52 8.27 11.71
CA THR A 30 2.62 7.37 10.98
C THR A 30 2.72 7.56 9.47
N ASP A 31 2.85 8.80 9.00
CA ASP A 31 2.95 9.13 7.58
C ASP A 31 4.23 8.57 6.95
N MET A 32 5.35 8.60 7.69
CA MET A 32 6.62 8.05 7.22
C MET A 32 6.56 6.52 7.13
N VAL A 33 5.92 5.87 8.10
CA VAL A 33 5.71 4.42 8.10
C VAL A 33 4.79 4.01 6.94
N ASP A 34 3.71 4.75 6.70
CA ASP A 34 2.79 4.48 5.59
C ASP A 34 3.48 4.65 4.23
N LYS A 35 4.31 5.69 4.07
CA LYS A 35 5.11 5.89 2.84
C LYS A 35 6.14 4.79 2.61
N ALA A 36 6.84 4.36 3.66
CA ALA A 36 7.82 3.29 3.56
C ALA A 36 7.16 1.97 3.12
N ARG A 37 6.00 1.65 3.68
CA ARG A 37 5.22 0.44 3.31
C ARG A 37 4.61 0.53 1.94
N LEU A 38 4.15 1.72 1.54
CA LEU A 38 3.71 1.93 0.17
C LEU A 38 4.85 1.65 -0.83
N SER A 39 6.10 2.00 -0.48
CA SER A 39 7.26 1.67 -1.31
C SER A 39 7.47 0.16 -1.43
N GLU A 40 7.31 -0.59 -0.33
CA GLU A 40 7.41 -2.06 -0.32
C GLU A 40 6.34 -2.70 -1.23
N ILE A 41 5.10 -2.22 -1.14
CA ILE A 41 4.00 -2.71 -1.98
C ILE A 41 4.23 -2.41 -3.46
N LYS A 42 4.80 -1.25 -3.79
CA LYS A 42 5.19 -0.92 -5.17
C LYS A 42 6.26 -1.88 -5.70
N THR A 43 7.21 -2.29 -4.87
CA THR A 43 8.20 -3.30 -5.24
C THR A 43 7.55 -4.67 -5.48
N ASN A 44 6.62 -5.09 -4.62
CA ASN A 44 5.89 -6.35 -4.79
C ASN A 44 4.98 -6.35 -6.01
N LEU A 45 4.40 -5.19 -6.36
CA LEU A 45 3.66 -5.02 -7.60
C LEU A 45 4.58 -5.17 -8.81
N ALA A 46 5.77 -4.54 -8.78
CA ALA A 46 6.71 -4.64 -9.89
C ALA A 46 7.12 -6.09 -10.14
N SER A 47 7.36 -6.88 -9.09
CA SER A 47 7.66 -8.31 -9.26
C SER A 47 6.47 -9.13 -9.78
N LEU A 48 5.24 -8.81 -9.37
CA LEU A 48 4.03 -9.41 -9.92
C LEU A 48 3.89 -9.12 -11.42
N ILE A 49 4.11 -7.87 -11.84
CA ILE A 49 4.06 -7.47 -13.25
C ILE A 49 5.10 -8.24 -14.05
N THR A 50 6.33 -8.34 -13.56
CA THR A 50 7.38 -9.11 -14.24
C THR A 50 7.04 -10.61 -14.36
N ALA A 51 6.41 -11.20 -13.33
CA ALA A 51 5.96 -12.59 -13.40
C ALA A 51 4.87 -12.79 -14.48
N GLU A 52 3.90 -11.87 -14.56
CA GLU A 52 2.91 -11.85 -15.64
C GLU A 52 3.54 -11.61 -17.03
N GLU A 53 4.58 -10.77 -17.15
CA GLU A 53 5.31 -10.54 -18.41
C GLU A 53 5.94 -11.83 -18.92
N ALA A 54 6.60 -12.56 -18.03
CA ALA A 54 7.18 -13.85 -18.35
C ALA A 54 6.10 -14.87 -18.74
N PHE A 55 5.00 -14.94 -17.98
CA PHE A 55 3.90 -15.85 -18.28
C PHE A 55 3.25 -15.56 -19.63
N TYR A 56 3.02 -14.28 -19.96
CA TYR A 56 2.49 -13.87 -21.26
C TYR A 56 3.43 -14.28 -22.40
N GLN A 57 4.75 -14.13 -22.24
CA GLN A 57 5.72 -14.55 -23.26
C GLN A 57 5.69 -16.07 -23.54
N GLU A 58 5.38 -16.88 -22.53
CA GLU A 58 5.32 -18.33 -22.67
C GLU A 58 3.98 -18.85 -23.21
N TYR A 59 2.86 -18.24 -22.80
CA TYR A 59 1.51 -18.77 -23.04
C TYR A 59 0.62 -17.86 -23.91
N ASP A 60 1.11 -16.69 -24.33
CA ASP A 60 0.40 -15.66 -25.12
C ASP A 60 -0.96 -15.26 -24.50
N LYS A 61 -1.00 -15.23 -23.16
CA LYS A 61 -2.18 -14.83 -22.37
C LYS A 61 -1.77 -14.40 -20.97
N TYR A 62 -2.55 -13.53 -20.37
CA TYR A 62 -2.47 -13.21 -18.95
C TYR A 62 -3.29 -14.20 -18.11
N SER A 63 -3.01 -14.26 -16.81
CA SER A 63 -3.77 -15.08 -15.86
C SER A 63 -4.26 -14.26 -14.67
N ALA A 64 -5.41 -14.64 -14.12
CA ALA A 64 -5.85 -14.11 -12.83
C ALA A 64 -5.33 -14.94 -11.64
N ASP A 65 -4.78 -16.12 -11.93
CA ASP A 65 -4.30 -17.06 -10.92
C ASP A 65 -2.82 -16.83 -10.64
N PHE A 66 -2.53 -16.28 -9.45
CA PHE A 66 -1.16 -16.08 -8.95
C PHE A 66 -0.31 -17.35 -8.97
N SER A 67 -0.93 -18.52 -8.76
CA SER A 67 -0.23 -19.81 -8.76
C SER A 67 0.19 -20.19 -10.17
N ALA A 68 -0.66 -19.92 -11.16
CA ALA A 68 -0.39 -20.23 -12.56
C ALA A 68 0.78 -19.40 -13.12
N ILE A 69 0.93 -18.16 -12.67
CA ILE A 69 2.05 -17.28 -13.06
C ILE A 69 3.30 -17.46 -12.18
N GLY A 70 3.28 -18.39 -11.23
CA GLY A 70 4.40 -18.62 -10.32
C GLY A 70 4.68 -17.46 -9.35
N TYR A 71 3.71 -16.58 -9.13
CA TYR A 71 3.84 -15.48 -8.18
C TYR A 71 3.46 -15.93 -6.78
N SER A 72 4.47 -16.06 -5.92
CA SER A 72 4.30 -16.33 -4.50
C SER A 72 5.02 -15.23 -3.70
N PRO A 73 4.31 -14.20 -3.24
CA PRO A 73 4.93 -13.14 -2.46
C PRO A 73 5.48 -13.72 -1.16
N GLU A 74 6.74 -13.44 -0.84
CA GLU A 74 7.34 -13.87 0.42
C GLU A 74 6.81 -13.04 1.59
N GLY A 75 6.37 -13.71 2.66
CA GLY A 75 5.94 -13.06 3.90
C GLY A 75 4.46 -12.65 3.94
N GLN A 76 4.13 -11.72 4.84
CA GLN A 76 2.78 -11.21 5.00
C GLN A 76 2.61 -9.92 4.20
N LEU A 77 1.89 -10.02 3.09
CA LEU A 77 1.52 -8.84 2.30
C LEU A 77 0.69 -7.86 3.15
N ARG A 78 1.11 -6.60 3.14
CA ARG A 78 0.42 -5.49 3.83
C ARG A 78 -0.62 -4.80 2.94
N GLY A 79 -0.67 -5.16 1.66
CA GLY A 79 -1.68 -4.73 0.70
C GLY A 79 -2.26 -5.94 -0.02
N GLU A 80 -3.47 -5.78 -0.54
CA GLU A 80 -4.18 -6.82 -1.27
C GLU A 80 -4.14 -6.50 -2.78
N PHE A 81 -3.83 -7.51 -3.58
CA PHE A 81 -3.78 -7.43 -5.03
C PHE A 81 -5.00 -8.13 -5.62
N TYR A 82 -5.64 -7.48 -6.59
CA TYR A 82 -6.79 -8.03 -7.30
C TYR A 82 -6.54 -7.93 -8.81
N LEU A 83 -6.69 -9.07 -9.47
CA LEU A 83 -6.49 -9.21 -10.91
C LEU A 83 -7.84 -9.25 -11.65
N GLU A 84 -8.92 -9.54 -10.92
CA GLU A 84 -10.27 -9.59 -11.45
C GLU A 84 -11.22 -8.73 -10.61
N ALA A 85 -12.13 -8.02 -11.28
CA ALA A 85 -13.12 -7.17 -10.64
C ALA A 85 -14.05 -7.96 -9.70
N ASP A 86 -14.34 -9.22 -9.98
CA ASP A 86 -15.22 -10.05 -9.14
C ASP A 86 -14.60 -10.30 -7.75
N LYS A 87 -13.28 -10.51 -7.68
CA LYS A 87 -12.51 -10.74 -6.44
C LYS A 87 -12.41 -9.52 -5.54
N VAL A 88 -12.59 -8.32 -6.08
CA VAL A 88 -12.52 -7.08 -5.29
C VAL A 88 -13.68 -7.06 -4.28
N PRO A 89 -13.42 -6.88 -2.97
CA PRO A 89 -14.44 -6.73 -1.95
C PRO A 89 -15.45 -5.63 -2.27
N GLN A 90 -16.71 -5.85 -1.90
CA GLN A 90 -17.79 -4.89 -2.19
C GLN A 90 -17.54 -3.51 -1.54
N GLU A 91 -16.91 -3.49 -0.36
CA GLU A 91 -16.50 -2.26 0.31
C GLU A 91 -15.57 -1.38 -0.54
N TYR A 92 -14.67 -1.99 -1.32
CA TYR A 92 -13.74 -1.28 -2.19
C TYR A 92 -14.42 -0.89 -3.51
N LYS A 93 -15.28 -1.76 -4.06
CA LYS A 93 -16.09 -1.46 -5.25
C LYS A 93 -16.93 -0.20 -5.07
N ASN A 94 -17.53 -0.01 -3.90
CA ASN A 94 -18.36 1.15 -3.61
C ASN A 94 -17.55 2.47 -3.59
N ARG A 95 -16.23 2.39 -3.35
CA ARG A 95 -15.31 3.53 -3.28
C ARG A 95 -14.61 3.82 -4.60
N LEU A 96 -14.70 2.92 -5.57
CA LEU A 96 -14.05 3.00 -6.86
C LEU A 96 -15.05 3.33 -7.97
N SER A 97 -14.56 3.82 -9.10
CA SER A 97 -15.35 3.82 -10.33
C SER A 97 -15.24 2.46 -11.01
N VAL A 98 -16.26 2.09 -11.79
CA VAL A 98 -16.28 0.79 -12.51
C VAL A 98 -15.08 0.67 -13.46
N GLU A 99 -14.64 1.79 -14.04
CA GLU A 99 -13.46 1.89 -14.90
C GLU A 99 -12.11 1.70 -14.18
N ASP A 100 -12.10 1.79 -12.85
CA ASP A 100 -10.90 1.59 -12.03
C ASP A 100 -10.73 0.14 -11.57
N LEU A 101 -11.76 -0.69 -11.77
CA LEU A 101 -11.73 -2.10 -11.38
C LEU A 101 -10.82 -2.89 -12.33
N PRO A 102 -10.07 -3.88 -11.80
CA PRO A 102 -9.16 -4.69 -12.59
C PRO A 102 -9.94 -5.64 -13.50
N TYR A 103 -9.39 -5.95 -14.66
CA TYR A 103 -9.95 -6.95 -15.56
C TYR A 103 -8.85 -7.63 -16.39
N VAL A 104 -9.11 -8.87 -16.77
CA VAL A 104 -8.23 -9.68 -17.63
C VAL A 104 -8.86 -9.76 -19.02
N GLY A 105 -8.29 -9.01 -19.96
CA GLY A 105 -8.57 -9.11 -21.38
C GLY A 105 -7.51 -9.94 -22.10
N LYS A 106 -7.81 -10.36 -23.34
CA LYS A 106 -6.83 -11.08 -24.18
C LYS A 106 -5.61 -10.21 -24.50
N ASP A 107 -5.84 -8.91 -24.70
CA ASP A 107 -4.83 -7.94 -25.11
C ASP A 107 -4.51 -6.90 -24.02
N ASP A 108 -5.14 -7.00 -22.84
CA ASP A 108 -5.04 -5.99 -21.78
C ASP A 108 -5.14 -6.62 -20.39
N TYR A 109 -4.31 -6.15 -19.47
CA TYR A 109 -4.29 -6.65 -18.09
C TYR A 109 -4.20 -5.50 -17.12
N GLN A 110 -5.07 -5.53 -16.12
CA GLN A 110 -5.12 -4.51 -15.07
C GLN A 110 -5.04 -5.14 -13.69
N VAL A 111 -4.14 -4.63 -12.87
CA VAL A 111 -4.00 -4.99 -11.44
C VAL A 111 -4.51 -3.84 -10.60
N LEU A 112 -5.37 -4.13 -9.64
CA LEU A 112 -5.78 -3.20 -8.59
C LEU A 112 -5.11 -3.59 -7.27
N ILE A 113 -4.59 -2.60 -6.56
CA ILE A 113 -4.01 -2.76 -5.24
C ILE A 113 -4.83 -1.94 -4.26
N ALA A 114 -5.23 -2.58 -3.17
CA ALA A 114 -5.77 -1.90 -2.00
C ALA A 114 -4.72 -1.95 -0.88
N TYR A 115 -4.27 -0.79 -0.41
CA TYR A 115 -3.38 -0.69 0.74
C TYR A 115 -4.08 0.03 1.88
N LYS A 116 -4.14 -0.63 3.04
CA LYS A 116 -4.61 -0.04 4.29
C LYS A 116 -3.41 0.33 5.16
N GLY A 117 -3.16 1.63 5.28
CA GLY A 117 -2.12 2.17 6.16
C GLY A 117 -2.42 1.93 7.64
N ASP A 118 -1.39 2.07 8.48
CA ASP A 118 -1.52 1.95 9.94
C ASP A 118 -2.39 3.07 10.52
N SER A 119 -2.40 4.22 9.84
CA SER A 119 -3.28 5.35 10.13
C SER A 119 -4.76 5.06 9.83
N GLY A 120 -5.08 3.93 9.19
CA GLY A 120 -6.41 3.60 8.68
C GLY A 120 -6.70 4.23 7.31
N SER A 121 -5.73 4.92 6.71
CA SER A 121 -5.82 5.42 5.33
C SER A 121 -5.97 4.26 4.35
N LEU A 122 -6.86 4.40 3.36
CA LEU A 122 -7.01 3.43 2.28
C LEU A 122 -6.58 4.08 0.97
N SER A 123 -5.58 3.50 0.33
CA SER A 123 -5.06 3.96 -0.96
C SER A 123 -5.28 2.87 -2.00
N PHE A 124 -5.67 3.30 -3.19
CA PHE A 124 -5.88 2.42 -4.33
C PHE A 124 -4.91 2.74 -5.44
N PHE A 125 -4.36 1.71 -6.06
CA PHE A 125 -3.48 1.86 -7.22
C PHE A 125 -3.94 0.91 -8.31
N LYS A 126 -3.98 1.41 -9.55
CA LYS A 126 -4.15 0.56 -10.73
C LYS A 126 -2.90 0.56 -11.57
N PHE A 127 -2.60 -0.59 -12.13
CA PHE A 127 -1.57 -0.75 -13.13
C PHE A 127 -2.16 -1.42 -14.35
N LYS A 128 -1.98 -0.81 -15.51
CA LYS A 128 -2.24 -1.43 -16.81
C LYS A 128 -0.91 -1.86 -17.40
N PHE A 129 -0.88 -3.05 -17.96
CA PHE A 129 0.32 -3.63 -18.53
C PHE A 129 0.89 -2.81 -19.70
N GLY A 130 2.21 -2.62 -19.73
CA GLY A 130 2.87 -1.66 -20.63
C GLY A 130 2.54 -0.19 -20.34
N GLY A 131 1.80 0.10 -19.27
CA GLY A 131 1.44 1.43 -18.81
C GLY A 131 2.20 1.87 -17.57
N THR A 132 1.74 2.96 -16.97
CA THR A 132 2.27 3.50 -15.72
C THR A 132 1.35 3.19 -14.54
N LEU A 133 1.95 3.04 -13.35
CA LEU A 133 1.20 2.94 -12.10
C LEU A 133 0.41 4.23 -11.87
N GLN A 134 -0.90 4.10 -11.66
CA GLN A 134 -1.80 5.22 -11.41
C GLN A 134 -2.39 5.08 -10.01
N GLU A 135 -2.32 6.14 -9.23
CA GLU A 135 -3.04 6.25 -7.97
C GLU A 135 -4.50 6.63 -8.25
N ILE A 136 -5.43 5.87 -7.67
CA ILE A 136 -6.86 6.12 -7.79
C ILE A 136 -7.32 6.86 -6.56
N LYS A 137 -7.94 8.02 -6.77
CA LYS A 137 -8.62 8.73 -5.69
C LYS A 137 -9.91 7.99 -5.37
N ALA A 138 -10.00 7.46 -4.15
CA ALA A 138 -11.25 6.90 -3.65
C ALA A 138 -12.33 7.99 -3.66
N LYS A 139 -13.56 7.60 -3.98
CA LYS A 139 -14.72 8.45 -3.72
C LYS A 139 -14.80 8.73 -2.22
N ASP A 140 -15.04 9.98 -1.87
CA ASP A 140 -15.31 10.36 -0.48
C ASP A 140 -16.53 9.56 0.01
N GLN A 141 -16.47 9.08 1.26
CA GLN A 141 -17.66 8.48 1.88
C GLN A 141 -18.78 9.53 1.91
N PRO A 142 -20.03 9.19 1.54
CA PRO A 142 -21.16 10.04 1.86
C PRO A 142 -21.33 10.22 3.38
#